data_AF-A0A7L0SFC4-F1
#
_entry.id   AF-A0A7L0SFC4-F1
#
_cell.length_a   1.000
_cell.length_b   1.000
_cell.length_c   1.000
_cell.angle_alpha   90.00
_cell.angle_beta   90.00
_cell.angle_gamma   90.00
#
_symmetry.space_group_name_H-M   'P 1'
#
loop_
_entity.id
_entity.type
_entity.pdbx_description
1 polymer ?
#
loop_
_entity_poly.entity_id
_entity_poly.type
_entity_poly.pdbx_seq_one_letter_code
_entity_poly.pdbx_strand_id
1 'polypeptide(L)'
;VADAISEAVEERFFQGILQPQLLQMSELDVLRATATLTGTVRQIRAPPLLHRLVLFLLGPDRHAETPGDTPHPLRAQLIDRCNHLSDEISLASLRLFEELLQKPHEHIAHNLALRNLEARGYLQRNPLLTDERGPLEPDPEDGLDLEEDPYFTDGFPDTGFGMAKIPLPASAPSGKGQVSEVVSR
;
A
#
# COMPACT_ATOMS: atom_id res chain seq x y z
N VAL A 1 -29.32 -9.86 -0.66
CA VAL A 1 -29.59 -9.10 -1.90
C VAL A 1 -28.31 -8.56 -2.51
N ALA A 2 -27.50 -7.79 -1.78
CA ALA A 2 -26.24 -7.24 -2.30
C ALA A 2 -25.27 -8.30 -2.84
N ASP A 3 -25.15 -9.46 -2.17
CA ASP A 3 -24.26 -10.54 -2.62
C ASP A 3 -24.74 -11.20 -3.91
N ALA A 4 -26.04 -11.49 -4.02
CA ALA A 4 -26.64 -12.07 -5.23
C ALA A 4 -26.54 -11.12 -6.43
N ILE A 5 -26.67 -9.80 -6.22
CA ILE A 5 -26.43 -8.81 -7.28
C ILE A 5 -24.96 -8.82 -7.67
N SER A 6 -24.05 -8.85 -6.70
CA SER A 6 -22.61 -8.83 -6.97
C SER A 6 -22.18 -10.10 -7.73
N GLU A 7 -22.78 -11.24 -7.43
CA GLU A 7 -22.61 -12.51 -8.15
C GLU A 7 -23.07 -12.41 -9.60
N ALA A 8 -24.30 -11.91 -9.81
CA ALA A 8 -24.83 -11.72 -11.15
C ALA A 8 -23.95 -10.76 -11.98
N VAL A 9 -23.40 -9.71 -11.36
CA VAL A 9 -22.46 -8.79 -12.03
C VAL A 9 -21.15 -9.48 -12.37
N GLU A 10 -20.61 -10.29 -11.46
CA GLU A 10 -19.39 -11.06 -11.73
C GLU A 10 -19.56 -11.98 -12.93
N GLU A 11 -20.62 -12.79 -12.95
CA GLU A 11 -20.87 -13.73 -14.04
C GLU A 11 -21.15 -13.02 -15.37
N ARG A 12 -22.06 -12.03 -15.36
CA ARG A 12 -22.56 -11.41 -16.61
C ARG A 12 -21.61 -10.38 -17.16
N PHE A 13 -20.97 -9.59 -16.31
CA PHE A 13 -20.15 -8.47 -16.73
C PHE A 13 -18.66 -8.76 -16.60
N PHE A 14 -18.17 -9.21 -15.45
CA PHE A 14 -16.73 -9.44 -15.28
C PHE A 14 -16.25 -10.61 -16.13
N GLN A 15 -16.85 -11.79 -15.97
CA GLN A 15 -16.48 -13.00 -16.70
C GLN A 15 -17.05 -13.00 -18.12
N GLY A 16 -18.33 -12.63 -18.28
CA GLY A 16 -19.02 -12.70 -19.57
C GLY A 16 -18.58 -11.65 -20.61
N ILE A 17 -18.12 -10.47 -20.17
CA ILE A 17 -17.84 -9.34 -21.07
C ILE A 17 -16.41 -8.83 -20.91
N LEU A 18 -15.98 -8.49 -19.70
CA LEU A 18 -14.67 -7.86 -19.48
C LEU A 18 -13.53 -8.86 -19.70
N GLN A 19 -13.61 -10.08 -19.18
CA GLN A 19 -12.56 -11.08 -19.31
C GLN A 19 -12.15 -11.35 -20.77
N PRO A 20 -13.07 -11.68 -21.70
CA PRO A 20 -12.67 -11.92 -23.08
C PRO A 20 -12.07 -10.68 -23.73
N GLN A 21 -12.59 -9.48 -23.44
CA GLN A 21 -12.05 -8.22 -23.95
C GLN A 21 -10.65 -7.92 -23.42
N LEU A 22 -10.43 -8.15 -22.12
CA LEU A 22 -9.12 -8.01 -21.49
C LEU A 22 -8.15 -9.04 -22.00
N LEU A 23 -8.58 -10.25 -22.40
CA LEU A 23 -7.70 -11.28 -22.94
C LEU A 23 -7.41 -11.13 -24.45
N GLN A 24 -7.99 -10.13 -25.13
CA GLN A 24 -7.71 -9.89 -26.55
C GLN A 24 -6.30 -9.31 -26.78
N MET A 25 -5.85 -9.43 -28.03
CA MET A 25 -4.53 -8.99 -28.51
C MET A 25 -4.59 -7.74 -29.39
N SER A 26 -5.79 -7.23 -29.72
CA SER A 26 -5.94 -6.01 -30.51
C SER A 26 -5.67 -4.79 -29.62
N GLU A 27 -4.84 -3.86 -30.08
CA GLU A 27 -4.45 -2.68 -29.29
C GLU A 27 -5.65 -1.82 -28.90
N LEU A 28 -6.55 -1.55 -29.85
CA LEU A 28 -7.75 -0.75 -29.61
C LEU A 28 -8.69 -1.42 -28.59
N ASP A 29 -8.89 -2.73 -28.69
CA ASP A 29 -9.76 -3.44 -27.75
C ASP A 29 -9.13 -3.52 -26.37
N VAL A 30 -7.81 -3.70 -26.27
CA VAL A 30 -7.08 -3.66 -25.01
C VAL A 30 -7.21 -2.30 -24.34
N LEU A 31 -6.99 -1.21 -25.06
CA LEU A 31 -7.11 0.16 -24.52
C LEU A 31 -8.54 0.44 -24.05
N ARG A 32 -9.55 0.07 -24.86
CA ARG A 32 -10.96 0.26 -24.53
C ARG A 32 -11.38 -0.59 -23.33
N ALA A 33 -10.98 -1.85 -23.28
CA ALA A 33 -11.28 -2.77 -22.18
C ALA A 33 -10.63 -2.27 -20.88
N THR A 34 -9.36 -1.88 -20.95
CA THR A 34 -8.62 -1.33 -19.82
C THR A 34 -9.25 -0.04 -19.32
N ALA A 35 -9.60 0.90 -20.21
CA ALA A 35 -10.30 2.13 -19.82
C ALA A 35 -11.66 1.88 -19.16
N THR A 36 -12.43 0.91 -19.68
CA THR A 36 -13.71 0.50 -19.11
C THR A 36 -13.52 -0.09 -17.72
N LEU A 37 -12.52 -0.96 -17.56
CA LEU A 37 -12.16 -1.56 -16.28
C LEU A 37 -11.70 -0.50 -15.28
N THR A 38 -10.82 0.43 -15.66
CA THR A 38 -10.37 1.55 -14.83
C THR A 38 -11.55 2.40 -14.35
N GLY A 39 -12.46 2.74 -15.26
CA GLY A 39 -13.69 3.46 -14.91
C GLY A 39 -14.59 2.68 -13.95
N THR A 40 -14.69 1.37 -14.13
CA THR A 40 -15.45 0.44 -13.27
C THR A 40 -14.85 0.38 -11.87
N VAL A 41 -13.54 0.16 -11.76
CA VAL A 41 -12.79 0.18 -10.49
C VAL A 41 -13.08 1.48 -9.78
N ARG A 42 -12.88 2.63 -10.43
CA ARG A 42 -13.11 3.95 -9.83
C ARG A 42 -14.52 4.10 -9.26
N GLN A 43 -15.54 3.66 -9.98
CA GLN A 43 -16.96 3.85 -9.61
C GLN A 43 -17.46 2.88 -8.54
N ILE A 44 -16.89 1.69 -8.43
CA ILE A 44 -17.35 0.70 -7.44
C ILE A 44 -17.05 1.20 -6.01
N ARG A 45 -18.14 1.34 -5.25
CA ARG A 45 -18.13 1.69 -3.82
C ARG A 45 -18.72 0.61 -2.92
N ALA A 46 -19.50 -0.31 -3.49
CA ALA A 46 -20.11 -1.41 -2.74
C ALA A 46 -19.05 -2.45 -2.36
N PRO A 47 -18.81 -2.72 -1.06
CA PRO A 47 -17.80 -3.69 -0.62
C PRO A 47 -17.92 -5.10 -1.23
N PRO A 48 -19.11 -5.74 -1.32
CA PRO A 48 -19.20 -7.10 -1.88
C PRO A 48 -18.89 -7.13 -3.37
N LEU A 49 -19.20 -6.07 -4.11
CA LEU A 49 -18.87 -5.96 -5.53
C LEU A 49 -17.37 -5.69 -5.75
N LEU A 50 -16.78 -4.84 -4.91
CA LEU A 50 -15.33 -4.60 -4.93
C LEU A 50 -14.57 -5.91 -4.66
N HIS A 51 -15.02 -6.68 -3.67
CA HIS A 51 -14.41 -7.96 -3.33
C HIS A 51 -14.38 -8.91 -4.54
N ARG A 52 -15.53 -9.10 -5.20
CA ARG A 52 -15.61 -9.94 -6.41
C ARG A 52 -14.75 -9.41 -7.56
N LEU A 53 -14.72 -8.10 -7.78
CA LEU A 53 -13.84 -7.50 -8.80
C LEU A 53 -12.36 -7.80 -8.51
N VAL A 54 -11.94 -7.69 -7.25
CA VAL A 54 -10.54 -7.92 -6.86
C VAL A 54 -10.17 -9.39 -7.05
N LEU A 55 -11.03 -10.32 -6.65
CA LEU A 55 -10.81 -11.76 -6.89
C LEU A 55 -10.78 -12.08 -8.39
N PHE A 56 -11.66 -11.46 -9.17
CA PHE A 56 -11.68 -11.59 -10.61
C PHE A 56 -10.37 -11.13 -11.27
N LEU A 57 -9.81 -9.99 -10.85
CA LEU A 57 -8.60 -9.43 -11.45
C LEU A 57 -7.31 -10.07 -10.95
N LEU A 58 -7.22 -10.36 -9.66
CA LEU A 58 -5.96 -10.74 -9.00
C LEU A 58 -5.90 -12.24 -8.65
N GLY A 59 -7.03 -12.94 -8.74
CA GLY A 59 -7.19 -14.32 -8.29
C GLY A 59 -7.57 -14.41 -6.80
N PRO A 60 -8.08 -15.55 -6.35
CA PRO A 60 -8.42 -15.78 -4.94
C PRO A 60 -7.22 -16.15 -4.07
N ASP A 61 -6.13 -16.60 -4.69
CA ASP A 61 -4.98 -17.13 -3.96
C ASP A 61 -4.10 -16.03 -3.38
N ARG A 62 -3.74 -16.23 -2.11
CA ARG A 62 -2.84 -15.35 -1.34
C ARG A 62 -1.48 -15.98 -1.07
N HIS A 63 -1.22 -17.18 -1.58
CA HIS A 63 0.05 -17.86 -1.39
C HIS A 63 1.21 -17.09 -2.04
N ALA A 64 2.40 -17.23 -1.48
CA ALA A 64 3.64 -16.70 -2.06
C ALA A 64 3.83 -17.27 -3.47
N GLU A 65 4.32 -16.45 -4.40
CA GLU A 65 4.49 -16.85 -5.81
C GLU A 65 5.74 -17.72 -5.92
N THR A 66 5.59 -19.02 -6.15
CA THR A 66 6.75 -19.92 -6.26
C THR A 66 7.14 -20.19 -7.72
N PRO A 67 8.42 -20.45 -8.02
CA PRO A 67 8.85 -20.81 -9.37
C PRO A 67 8.14 -22.09 -9.84
N GLY A 68 7.26 -21.98 -10.84
CA GLY A 68 6.47 -23.09 -11.38
C GLY A 68 4.96 -22.98 -11.15
N ASP A 69 4.51 -22.02 -10.32
CA ASP A 69 3.07 -21.76 -10.17
C ASP A 69 2.48 -21.19 -11.47
N THR A 70 1.26 -21.61 -11.78
CA THR A 70 0.51 -21.03 -12.90
C THR A 70 -0.13 -19.74 -12.42
N PRO A 71 0.29 -18.56 -12.90
CA PRO A 71 -0.25 -17.31 -12.40
C PRO A 71 -1.69 -17.13 -12.86
N HIS A 72 -2.47 -16.37 -12.09
CA HIS A 72 -3.82 -16.00 -12.49
C HIS A 72 -3.77 -15.26 -13.84
N PRO A 73 -4.47 -15.73 -14.89
CA PRO A 73 -4.23 -15.29 -16.27
C PRO A 73 -4.43 -13.79 -16.47
N LEU A 74 -5.50 -13.22 -15.88
CA LEU A 74 -5.76 -11.78 -15.96
C LEU A 74 -4.69 -10.98 -15.22
N ARG A 75 -4.24 -11.45 -14.05
CA ARG A 75 -3.19 -10.77 -13.29
C ARG A 75 -1.89 -10.76 -14.09
N ALA A 76 -1.47 -11.92 -14.59
CA ALA A 76 -0.25 -12.05 -15.38
C ALA A 76 -0.27 -11.13 -16.60
N GLN A 77 -1.39 -11.14 -17.34
CA GLN A 77 -1.53 -10.31 -18.52
C GLN A 77 -1.55 -8.81 -18.23
N LEU A 78 -2.23 -8.37 -17.16
CA LEU A 78 -2.26 -6.96 -16.78
C LEU A 78 -0.87 -6.47 -16.34
N ILE A 79 -0.11 -7.31 -15.63
CA ILE A 79 1.27 -6.99 -15.24
C ILE A 79 2.18 -6.91 -16.46
N ASP A 80 2.07 -7.87 -17.40
CA ASP A 80 2.85 -7.88 -18.64
C ASP A 80 2.62 -6.59 -19.45
N ARG A 81 1.37 -6.13 -19.51
CA ARG A 81 1.00 -4.89 -20.19
C ARG A 81 1.60 -3.63 -19.59
N CYS A 82 2.04 -3.62 -18.33
CA CYS A 82 2.75 -2.48 -17.76
C CYS A 82 4.11 -2.21 -18.43
N ASN A 83 4.67 -3.21 -19.11
CA ASN A 83 5.93 -3.11 -19.85
C ASN A 83 5.72 -3.41 -21.34
N HIS A 84 4.59 -2.98 -21.90
CA HIS A 84 4.26 -3.16 -23.30
C HIS A 84 5.03 -2.17 -24.20
N LEU A 85 5.28 -2.56 -25.46
CA LEU A 85 5.99 -1.73 -26.45
C LEU A 85 5.22 -0.45 -26.82
N SER A 86 3.90 -0.47 -26.69
CA SER A 86 3.03 0.71 -26.85
C SER A 86 2.90 1.42 -25.52
N ASP A 87 3.41 2.65 -25.45
CA ASP A 87 3.36 3.51 -24.26
C ASP A 87 1.91 3.76 -23.81
N GLU A 88 0.96 3.80 -24.75
CA GLU A 88 -0.46 4.00 -24.44
C GLU A 88 -1.02 2.82 -23.63
N ILE A 89 -0.67 1.59 -24.01
CA ILE A 89 -1.10 0.38 -23.29
C ILE A 89 -0.44 0.31 -21.91
N SER A 90 0.86 0.60 -21.84
CA SER A 90 1.62 0.64 -20.59
C SER A 90 1.04 1.67 -19.62
N LEU A 91 0.80 2.90 -20.09
CA LEU A 91 0.21 3.96 -19.28
C LEU A 91 -1.22 3.66 -18.86
N ALA A 92 -2.07 3.13 -19.76
CA ALA A 92 -3.45 2.76 -19.43
C ALA A 92 -3.49 1.67 -18.35
N SER A 93 -2.59 0.69 -18.43
CA SER A 93 -2.47 -0.39 -17.46
C SER A 93 -1.94 0.10 -16.11
N LEU A 94 -0.94 0.99 -16.10
CA LEU A 94 -0.45 1.61 -14.86
C LEU A 94 -1.53 2.43 -14.15
N ARG A 95 -2.34 3.19 -14.90
CA ARG A 95 -3.48 3.94 -14.35
C ARG A 95 -4.55 3.03 -13.75
N LEU A 96 -4.78 1.86 -14.32
CA LEU A 96 -5.67 0.85 -13.73
C LEU A 96 -5.15 0.40 -12.36
N PHE A 97 -3.85 0.09 -12.25
CA PHE A 97 -3.25 -0.32 -10.98
C PHE A 97 -3.25 0.81 -9.95
N GLU A 98 -3.03 2.06 -10.37
CA GLU A 98 -3.18 3.22 -9.51
C GLU A 98 -4.59 3.31 -8.90
N GLU A 99 -5.63 3.17 -9.72
CA GLU A 99 -7.03 3.17 -9.25
C GLU A 99 -7.35 1.98 -8.34
N LEU A 100 -6.74 0.81 -8.57
CA LEU A 100 -6.86 -0.35 -7.68
C LEU A 100 -6.21 -0.08 -6.32
N LEU A 101 -4.99 0.47 -6.30
CA LEU A 101 -4.25 0.76 -5.08
C LEU A 101 -4.94 1.82 -4.20
N GLN A 102 -5.76 2.69 -4.79
CA GLN A 102 -6.60 3.64 -4.05
C GLN A 102 -7.79 2.97 -3.34
N LYS A 103 -8.10 1.69 -3.60
CA LYS A 103 -9.21 0.99 -2.96
C LYS A 103 -8.82 0.44 -1.59
N PRO A 104 -9.68 0.60 -0.56
CA PRO A 104 -9.43 0.08 0.78
C PRO A 104 -9.69 -1.43 0.85
N HIS A 105 -8.90 -2.23 0.13
CA HIS A 105 -9.07 -3.68 0.05
C HIS A 105 -7.71 -4.39 0.14
N GLU A 106 -7.40 -4.99 1.29
CA GLU A 106 -6.11 -5.60 1.62
C GLU A 106 -5.59 -6.59 0.57
N HIS A 107 -6.50 -7.34 -0.09
CA HIS A 107 -6.16 -8.32 -1.10
C HIS A 107 -5.39 -7.72 -2.28
N ILE A 108 -5.57 -6.41 -2.55
CA ILE A 108 -4.89 -5.69 -3.63
C ILE A 108 -3.41 -5.56 -3.32
N ALA A 109 -3.06 -4.91 -2.19
CA ALA A 109 -1.68 -4.75 -1.76
C ALA A 109 -0.98 -6.10 -1.56
N HIS A 110 -1.69 -7.08 -1.01
CA HIS A 110 -1.17 -8.44 -0.84
C HIS A 110 -0.75 -9.06 -2.17
N ASN A 111 -1.62 -8.98 -3.18
CA ASN A 111 -1.39 -9.64 -4.47
C ASN A 111 -0.41 -8.88 -5.36
N LEU A 112 -0.40 -7.55 -5.30
CA LEU A 112 0.51 -6.77 -6.14
C LEU A 112 1.92 -6.70 -5.56
N ALA A 113 2.06 -6.67 -4.23
CA ALA A 113 3.35 -6.49 -3.57
C ALA A 113 3.72 -7.66 -2.65
N LEU A 114 2.96 -7.93 -1.59
CA LEU A 114 3.42 -8.80 -0.48
C LEU A 114 3.73 -10.22 -0.91
N ARG A 115 2.89 -10.82 -1.76
CA ARG A 115 3.13 -12.16 -2.33
C ARG A 115 4.52 -12.28 -2.98
N ASN A 116 4.96 -11.24 -3.68
CA ASN A 116 6.25 -11.22 -4.38
C ASN A 116 7.43 -11.02 -3.42
N LEU A 117 7.20 -10.35 -2.29
CA LEU A 117 8.22 -10.13 -1.26
C LEU A 117 8.44 -11.37 -0.39
N GLU A 118 7.36 -12.08 -0.05
CA GLU A 118 7.41 -13.35 0.69
C GLU A 118 8.20 -14.41 -0.07
N ALA A 119 7.90 -14.58 -1.36
CA ALA A 119 8.60 -15.53 -2.23
C ALA A 119 10.11 -15.29 -2.32
N ARG A 120 10.52 -14.02 -2.21
CA ARG A 120 11.93 -13.61 -2.28
C ARG A 120 12.61 -13.54 -0.91
N GLY A 121 11.91 -13.92 0.16
CA GLY A 121 12.46 -13.94 1.52
C GLY A 121 12.63 -12.57 2.17
N TYR A 122 12.11 -11.48 1.58
CA TYR A 122 12.29 -10.13 2.15
C TYR A 122 11.55 -9.91 3.47
N LEU A 123 10.54 -10.74 3.77
CA LEU A 123 9.83 -10.71 5.05
C LEU A 123 10.44 -11.62 6.12
N GLN A 124 11.42 -12.46 5.76
CA GLN A 124 12.13 -13.29 6.73
C GLN A 124 13.11 -12.39 7.48
N ARG A 125 12.67 -11.88 8.63
CA ARG A 125 13.56 -11.22 9.59
C ARG A 125 14.65 -12.22 9.96
N ASN A 126 15.88 -11.95 9.53
CA ASN A 126 17.02 -12.79 9.86
C ASN A 126 17.14 -12.85 11.39
N PRO A 127 16.98 -14.03 12.04
CA PRO A 127 17.07 -14.15 13.49
C PRO A 127 18.41 -13.63 14.04
N LEU A 128 19.46 -13.67 13.22
CA LEU A 128 20.82 -13.27 13.57
C LEU A 128 21.00 -11.76 13.78
N LEU A 129 20.04 -10.92 13.38
CA LEU A 129 20.08 -9.47 13.63
C LEU A 129 19.24 -9.05 14.84
N THR A 130 18.61 -10.00 15.53
CA THR A 130 17.82 -9.72 16.75
C THR A 130 18.66 -9.91 18.02
N ASP A 131 19.88 -10.44 17.91
CA ASP A 131 20.79 -10.66 19.06
C ASP A 131 21.86 -9.56 19.25
N GLU A 132 21.96 -8.57 18.34
CA GLU A 132 22.80 -7.37 18.55
C GLU A 132 22.05 -6.29 19.36
N ARG A 133 21.05 -6.68 20.15
CA ARG A 133 20.62 -5.91 21.31
C ARG A 133 20.95 -6.76 22.52
N GLY A 134 22.25 -6.81 22.82
CA GLY A 134 22.77 -7.44 24.02
C GLY A 134 22.05 -6.93 25.28
N PRO A 135 22.18 -7.66 26.40
CA PRO A 135 21.70 -7.19 27.70
C PRO A 135 22.13 -5.74 27.92
N LEU A 136 21.22 -4.93 28.47
CA LEU A 136 21.52 -3.56 28.95
C LEU A 136 22.65 -3.66 29.99
N GLU A 137 23.90 -3.61 29.53
CA GLU A 137 25.06 -3.41 30.37
C GLU A 137 24.97 -1.97 30.92
N PRO A 138 25.17 -1.78 32.23
CA PRO A 138 25.06 -0.46 32.85
C PRO A 138 26.13 0.50 32.29
N ASP A 139 25.72 1.74 32.02
CA ASP A 139 26.57 2.85 31.55
C ASP A 139 27.94 2.87 32.24
N PRO A 140 29.05 2.79 31.49
CA PRO A 140 30.26 3.49 31.86
C PRO A 140 30.18 4.91 31.28
N GLU A 141 29.99 5.87 32.18
CA GLU A 141 30.34 7.27 31.91
C GLU A 141 31.82 7.32 31.52
N ASP A 142 32.11 7.40 30.21
CA ASP A 142 33.39 7.90 29.72
C ASP A 142 33.16 8.54 28.35
N GLY A 143 33.45 9.84 28.27
CA GLY A 143 33.20 10.68 27.11
C GLY A 143 33.89 10.14 25.87
N LEU A 144 33.09 9.68 24.92
CA LEU A 144 33.54 9.43 23.56
C LEU A 144 33.55 10.78 22.84
N ASP A 145 34.73 11.39 22.70
CA ASP A 145 35.00 12.40 21.68
C ASP A 145 34.71 11.76 20.32
N LEU A 146 33.50 11.97 19.81
CA LEU A 146 33.14 11.64 18.45
C LEU A 146 33.73 12.74 17.56
N GLU A 147 34.85 12.44 16.92
CA GLU A 147 35.40 13.29 15.85
C GLU A 147 34.30 13.52 14.79
N GLU A 148 33.88 14.78 14.64
CA GLU A 148 32.86 15.17 13.67
C GLU A 148 33.36 14.90 12.24
N ASP A 149 32.62 14.08 11.49
CA ASP A 149 32.91 13.76 10.09
C ASP A 149 32.80 15.05 9.24
N PRO A 150 33.89 15.50 8.59
CA PRO A 150 33.91 16.74 7.81
C PRO A 150 33.00 16.72 6.57
N TYR A 151 32.37 15.59 6.25
CA TYR A 151 31.45 15.45 5.12
C TYR A 151 29.98 15.76 5.45
N PHE A 152 29.62 15.94 6.72
CA PHE A 152 28.24 16.22 7.16
C PHE A 152 28.01 17.66 7.63
N THR A 153 29.00 18.56 7.49
CA THR A 153 28.94 19.96 7.93
C THR A 153 28.20 20.93 7.01
N ASP A 154 27.41 20.46 6.06
CA ASP A 154 26.59 21.34 5.22
C ASP A 154 25.12 21.32 5.66
N GLY A 155 24.72 22.45 6.26
CA GLY A 155 23.51 22.62 7.04
C GLY A 155 22.20 22.31 6.32
N PHE A 156 21.37 21.50 6.98
CA PHE A 156 19.94 21.48 6.74
C PHE A 156 19.32 22.75 7.35
N PRO A 157 18.49 23.50 6.61
CA PRO A 157 17.83 24.68 7.16
C PRO A 157 16.80 24.28 8.22
N ASP A 158 16.89 24.94 9.37
CA ASP A 158 15.94 24.89 10.49
C ASP A 158 14.48 24.85 10.00
N THR A 159 13.88 23.67 10.04
CA THR A 159 12.43 23.51 10.12
C THR A 159 12.13 22.86 11.46
N GLY A 160 11.98 23.72 12.46
CA GLY A 160 11.65 23.33 13.83
C GLY A 160 10.32 22.58 13.90
N PHE A 161 10.38 21.26 13.93
CA PHE A 161 9.33 20.44 14.52
C PHE A 161 9.65 20.30 16.01
N GLY A 162 9.20 21.27 16.79
CA GLY A 162 9.23 21.19 18.25
C GLY A 162 8.41 20.00 18.73
N MET A 163 9.07 18.88 19.03
CA MET A 163 8.48 17.86 19.88
C MET A 163 8.42 18.41 21.30
N ALA A 164 7.21 18.85 21.66
CA ALA A 164 6.84 19.19 23.02
C ALA A 164 7.19 18.01 23.96
N LYS A 165 8.12 18.25 24.89
CA LYS A 165 8.36 17.38 26.03
C LYS A 165 7.06 17.32 26.85
N ILE A 166 6.45 16.14 26.92
CA ILE A 166 5.38 15.81 27.86
C ILE A 166 5.99 15.80 29.27
N PRO A 167 5.56 16.65 30.22
CA PRO A 167 6.00 16.53 31.60
C PRO A 167 5.11 15.53 32.35
N LEU A 168 5.72 14.52 32.95
CA LEU A 168 5.09 13.66 33.96
C LEU A 168 4.86 14.44 35.28
N PRO A 169 3.86 14.07 36.09
CA PRO A 169 3.34 14.94 37.15
C PRO A 169 4.01 14.69 38.50
N ALA A 170 4.35 15.76 39.24
CA ALA A 170 4.39 15.71 40.71
C ALA A 170 4.31 17.09 41.37
N SER A 171 3.46 17.13 42.39
CA SER A 171 3.37 18.08 43.53
C SER A 171 2.91 19.52 43.28
N ALA A 172 1.65 19.78 43.65
CA ALA A 172 1.17 21.08 44.10
C ALA A 172 1.80 21.43 45.48
N PRO A 173 1.88 22.71 45.88
CA PRO A 173 0.70 23.33 46.50
C PRO A 173 0.50 24.84 46.26
N SER A 174 -0.78 25.23 46.38
CA SER A 174 -1.31 26.43 47.04
C SER A 174 -0.85 27.82 46.60
N GLY A 175 -1.77 28.58 45.97
CA GLY A 175 -1.61 30.03 45.82
C GLY A 175 -2.78 30.69 45.08
N LYS A 176 -3.70 31.28 45.84
CA LYS A 176 -4.91 32.01 45.42
C LYS A 176 -4.70 33.03 44.29
N GLY A 177 -5.66 33.10 43.36
CA GLY A 177 -5.89 34.27 42.51
C GLY A 177 -6.99 34.05 41.46
N GLN A 178 -8.21 34.52 41.74
CA GLN A 178 -9.22 34.87 40.72
C GLN A 178 -8.60 35.88 39.74
N VAL A 179 -8.99 36.01 38.46
CA VAL A 179 -10.22 36.69 37.99
C VAL A 179 -10.51 36.31 36.52
N SER A 180 -11.80 36.21 36.23
CA SER A 180 -12.48 36.03 34.94
C SER A 180 -12.11 37.06 33.87
N GLU A 181 -11.97 36.65 32.61
CA GLU A 181 -12.70 37.34 31.52
C GLU A 181 -12.95 36.44 30.32
N VAL A 182 -14.22 36.44 29.91
CA VAL A 182 -14.80 35.80 28.75
C VAL A 182 -14.84 36.86 27.65
N VAL A 183 -14.71 36.49 26.37
CA VAL A 183 -15.62 36.86 25.26
C VAL A 183 -14.93 36.69 23.89
N SER A 184 -15.70 36.02 23.04
CA SER A 184 -15.57 35.75 21.61
C SER A 184 -15.36 36.98 20.70
N ARG A 185 -14.64 36.81 19.59
CA ARG A 185 -15.18 36.56 18.24
C ARG A 185 -14.07 36.50 17.20
#